data_AF-A0A5N9IEV8-F1
#
_entry.id   AF-A0A5N9IEV8-F1
#
_cell.length_a   1.000
_cell.length_b   1.000
_cell.length_c   1.000
_cell.angle_alpha   90.00
_cell.angle_beta   90.00
_cell.angle_gamma   90.00
#
_symmetry.space_group_name_H-M   'P 1'
#
loop_
_entity.id
_entity.type
_entity.pdbx_description
1 polymer ?
#
loop_
_entity_poly.entity_id
_entity_poly.type
_entity_poly.pdbx_seq_one_letter_code
_entity_poly.pdbx_strand_id
1 'polypeptide(L)'
;MTEFWLSAGLLLLAALGFLLIPILRGRRQQQEEDRTALNVALYQERVAELAAQQAAGVLDEAQMAKGRDEAARELLADTEGAEPARQGHLGKALPLLAAVLVPALALGLYLHFGAADKVELTQEFAAAPKTMDEMTTRLERAVEAQPDSAEGLYFLGRAYMAQQRPADAARAYERAVALAGRQPELLGQWAQALYFAADKKWSPQVQALTDEALKADPNEVTSLGLRGIAAFEGERYQEAIDYWNRLLAQLPEGDASRAALQGGIDRAAERLGSGAKPQATAAARLKVRVELAAALKDKVKPDDTVFIFARASNGPPMPLAAKRVTVAQLPLEVELSDADAMLPQMKLSQFAEVQLVARVSRAGQPTRGEWIGQGAPLANTTQATQHLTIDSPDQ
;
A
#
# COMPACT_ATOMS: atom_id res chain seq x y z
N MET A 1 -5.06 -3.95 22.49
CA MET A 1 -6.34 -4.44 23.08
C MET A 1 -6.20 -5.12 24.44
N THR A 2 -5.29 -6.08 24.65
CA THR A 2 -5.12 -6.79 25.94
C THR A 2 -4.79 -5.87 27.12
N GLU A 3 -3.93 -4.86 26.91
CA GLU A 3 -3.51 -3.90 27.94
C GLU A 3 -4.65 -3.06 28.49
N PHE A 4 -5.59 -2.64 27.64
CA PHE A 4 -6.78 -1.88 28.05
C PHE A 4 -7.68 -2.71 28.96
N TRP A 5 -8.00 -3.96 28.56
CA TRP A 5 -8.81 -4.86 29.37
C TRP A 5 -8.13 -5.26 30.68
N LEU A 6 -6.80 -5.41 30.66
CA LEU A 6 -5.99 -5.64 31.85
C LEU A 6 -6.10 -4.48 32.84
N SER A 7 -5.91 -3.24 32.39
CA SER A 7 -5.97 -2.07 33.25
C SER A 7 -7.39 -1.76 33.75
N ALA A 8 -8.41 -1.92 32.90
CA ALA A 8 -9.81 -1.83 33.30
C ALA A 8 -10.18 -2.91 34.33
N GLY A 9 -9.75 -4.17 34.13
CA GLY A 9 -9.96 -5.26 35.06
C GLY A 9 -9.28 -5.03 36.41
N LEU A 10 -8.06 -4.49 36.40
CA LEU A 10 -7.32 -4.17 37.63
C LEU A 10 -8.03 -3.11 38.47
N LEU A 11 -8.53 -2.05 37.84
CA LEU A 11 -9.31 -1.00 38.51
C LEU A 11 -10.64 -1.53 39.06
N LEU A 12 -11.31 -2.41 38.32
CA LEU A 12 -12.53 -3.07 38.77
C LEU A 12 -12.28 -3.92 40.02
N LEU A 13 -11.19 -4.70 40.03
CA LEU A 13 -10.80 -5.52 41.18
C LEU A 13 -10.48 -4.67 42.40
N ALA A 14 -9.79 -3.54 42.21
CA ALA A 14 -9.53 -2.59 43.30
C ALA A 14 -10.84 -2.03 43.89
N ALA A 15 -11.78 -1.61 43.03
CA ALA A 15 -13.08 -1.10 43.45
C ALA A 15 -13.92 -2.16 44.19
N LEU A 16 -13.94 -3.40 43.68
CA LEU A 16 -14.58 -4.55 44.33
C LEU A 16 -13.96 -4.87 45.69
N GLY A 17 -12.64 -4.75 45.81
CA GLY A 17 -11.92 -4.92 47.08
C GLY A 17 -12.43 -3.95 48.16
N PHE A 18 -12.55 -2.67 47.84
CA PHE A 18 -13.11 -1.67 48.77
C PHE A 18 -14.54 -1.98 49.22
N LEU A 19 -15.34 -2.59 48.34
CA LEU A 19 -16.75 -2.90 48.60
C LEU A 19 -16.92 -4.21 49.38
N LEU A 20 -16.14 -5.25 49.06
CA LEU A 20 -16.29 -6.60 49.62
C LEU A 20 -15.48 -6.84 50.90
N ILE A 21 -14.30 -6.23 51.06
CA ILE A 21 -13.44 -6.42 52.25
C ILE A 21 -14.17 -6.08 53.56
N PRO A 22 -14.90 -4.95 53.69
CA PRO A 22 -15.62 -4.63 54.93
C PRO A 22 -16.75 -5.61 55.27
N ILE A 23 -17.35 -6.23 54.24
CA ILE A 23 -18.47 -7.16 54.38
C ILE A 23 -17.99 -8.54 54.83
N LEU A 24 -16.86 -8.99 54.27
CA LEU A 24 -16.22 -10.25 54.61
C LEU A 24 -15.55 -10.21 55.99
N ARG A 25 -15.03 -9.05 56.42
CA ARG A 25 -14.34 -8.88 57.70
C ARG A 25 -15.25 -8.85 58.94
N GLY A 26 -16.54 -9.14 58.82
CA GLY A 26 -17.37 -9.60 59.95
C GLY A 26 -17.24 -8.82 61.27
N ARG A 27 -17.16 -7.48 61.23
CA ARG A 27 -16.91 -6.62 62.42
C ARG A 27 -17.92 -6.76 63.57
N ARG A 28 -19.01 -7.50 63.38
CA ARG A 28 -20.11 -7.62 64.34
C ARG A 28 -19.83 -8.64 65.45
N GLN A 29 -19.16 -9.75 65.12
CA GLN A 29 -18.88 -10.82 66.10
C GLN A 29 -17.81 -10.40 67.12
N GLN A 30 -16.75 -9.73 66.65
CA GLN A 30 -15.69 -9.22 67.53
C GLN A 30 -16.19 -8.20 68.55
N GLN A 31 -17.14 -7.35 68.19
CA GLN A 31 -17.63 -6.30 69.09
C GLN A 31 -18.56 -6.83 70.19
N GLU A 32 -19.24 -7.96 69.95
CA GLU A 32 -20.03 -8.68 70.96
C GLU A 32 -19.13 -9.54 71.86
N GLU A 33 -18.18 -10.29 71.28
CA GLU A 33 -17.19 -11.07 72.05
C GLU A 33 -16.33 -10.19 72.97
N ASP A 34 -15.82 -9.05 72.48
CA ASP A 34 -14.99 -8.13 73.28
C ASP A 34 -15.76 -7.53 74.47
N ARG A 35 -17.07 -7.29 74.33
CA ARG A 35 -17.91 -6.74 75.40
C ARG A 35 -18.23 -7.77 76.47
N THR A 36 -18.60 -8.99 76.08
CA THR A 36 -18.85 -10.07 77.04
C THR A 36 -17.56 -10.45 77.78
N ALA A 37 -16.42 -10.51 77.07
CA ALA A 37 -15.12 -10.75 77.68
C ALA A 37 -14.73 -9.66 78.69
N LEU A 38 -14.98 -8.38 78.37
CA LEU A 38 -14.73 -7.26 79.26
C LEU A 38 -15.59 -7.32 80.53
N ASN A 39 -16.90 -7.59 80.40
CA ASN A 39 -17.82 -7.66 81.54
C ASN A 39 -17.45 -8.82 82.48
N VAL A 40 -17.06 -9.98 81.93
CA VAL A 40 -16.57 -11.12 82.72
C VAL A 40 -15.26 -10.79 83.44
N ALA A 41 -14.34 -10.07 82.80
CA ALA A 41 -13.08 -9.67 83.42
C ALA A 41 -13.31 -8.73 84.62
N LEU A 42 -14.21 -7.74 84.48
CA LEU A 42 -14.58 -6.83 85.57
C LEU A 42 -15.21 -7.58 86.76
N TYR A 43 -16.07 -8.57 86.50
CA TYR A 43 -16.62 -9.43 87.55
C TYR A 43 -15.52 -10.22 88.28
N GLN A 44 -14.57 -10.81 87.53
CA GLN A 44 -13.46 -11.56 88.13
C GLN A 44 -12.58 -10.67 89.01
N GLU A 45 -12.29 -9.45 88.56
CA GLU A 45 -11.54 -8.45 89.34
C GLU A 45 -12.27 -8.11 90.64
N ARG A 46 -13.58 -7.87 90.56
CA ARG A 46 -14.40 -7.55 91.74
C ARG A 46 -14.46 -8.69 92.76
N VAL A 47 -14.57 -9.93 92.29
CA VAL A 47 -14.54 -11.12 93.17
C VAL A 47 -13.16 -11.32 93.82
N ALA A 48 -12.08 -11.04 93.09
CA ALA A 48 -10.72 -11.11 93.62
C ALA A 48 -10.47 -10.04 94.70
N GLU A 49 -11.00 -8.83 94.50
CA GLU A 49 -10.94 -7.75 95.49
C GLU A 49 -11.67 -8.14 96.79
N LEU A 50 -12.88 -8.68 96.69
CA LEU A 50 -13.64 -9.17 97.84
C LEU A 50 -12.91 -10.31 98.58
N ALA A 51 -12.26 -11.21 97.85
CA ALA A 51 -11.46 -12.28 98.45
C ALA A 51 -10.23 -11.76 99.21
N ALA A 52 -9.57 -10.72 98.68
CA ALA A 52 -8.45 -10.06 99.36
C ALA A 52 -8.91 -9.35 100.66
N GLN A 53 -10.07 -8.70 100.64
CA GLN A 53 -10.66 -8.05 101.82
C GLN A 53 -11.05 -9.06 102.90
N GLN A 54 -11.56 -10.25 102.52
CA GLN A 54 -11.83 -11.34 103.45
C GLN A 54 -10.53 -11.88 104.07
N ALA A 55 -9.49 -12.09 103.25
CA ALA A 55 -8.18 -12.55 103.75
C ALA A 55 -7.52 -11.54 104.70
N ALA A 56 -7.76 -10.25 104.51
CA ALA A 56 -7.32 -9.17 105.41
C ALA A 56 -8.19 -9.05 106.68
N GLY A 57 -9.22 -9.88 106.84
CA GLY A 57 -10.13 -9.88 108.00
C GLY A 57 -11.12 -8.72 108.03
N VAL A 58 -11.29 -8.01 106.91
CA VAL A 58 -12.22 -6.86 106.79
C VAL A 58 -13.66 -7.32 106.58
N LEU A 59 -13.84 -8.46 105.90
CA LEU A 59 -15.15 -9.06 105.61
C LEU A 59 -15.30 -10.41 106.32
N ASP A 60 -16.48 -10.67 106.90
CA ASP A 60 -16.85 -12.00 107.37
C ASP A 60 -17.35 -12.90 106.23
N GLU A 61 -17.54 -14.19 106.51
CA GLU A 61 -17.93 -15.19 105.49
C GLU A 61 -19.33 -14.92 104.90
N ALA A 62 -20.25 -14.37 105.70
CA ALA A 62 -21.61 -14.07 105.24
C ALA A 62 -21.64 -12.82 104.34
N GLN A 63 -20.84 -11.81 104.67
CA GLN A 63 -20.64 -10.61 103.87
C GLN A 63 -19.97 -10.91 102.53
N MET A 64 -18.99 -11.83 102.51
CA MET A 64 -18.37 -12.27 101.26
C MET A 64 -19.37 -13.01 100.36
N ALA A 65 -20.15 -13.95 100.91
CA ALA A 65 -21.17 -14.66 100.13
C ALA A 65 -22.18 -13.68 99.51
N LYS A 66 -22.63 -12.69 100.28
CA LYS A 66 -23.55 -11.66 99.79
C LYS A 66 -22.93 -10.76 98.71
N GLY A 67 -21.67 -10.35 98.87
CA GLY A 67 -20.97 -9.54 97.87
C GLY A 67 -20.75 -10.26 96.54
N ARG A 68 -20.50 -11.58 96.58
CA ARG A 68 -20.44 -12.41 95.36
C ARG A 68 -21.79 -12.50 94.65
N ASP A 69 -22.86 -12.70 95.40
CA ASP A 69 -24.21 -12.78 94.83
C ASP A 69 -24.63 -11.45 94.18
N GLU A 70 -24.26 -10.31 94.77
CA GLU A 70 -24.50 -8.98 94.19
C GLU A 70 -23.70 -8.78 92.90
N ALA A 71 -22.41 -9.10 92.90
CA ALA A 71 -21.56 -9.02 91.70
C ALA A 71 -22.05 -9.94 90.56
N ALA A 72 -22.57 -11.14 90.90
CA ALA A 72 -23.12 -12.06 89.92
C ALA A 72 -24.44 -11.55 89.32
N ARG A 73 -25.28 -10.89 90.12
CA ARG A 73 -26.51 -10.23 89.63
C ARG A 73 -26.20 -9.03 88.74
N GLU A 74 -25.18 -8.25 89.05
CA GLU A 74 -24.74 -7.12 88.24
C GLU A 74 -24.23 -7.60 86.87
N LEU A 75 -23.41 -8.66 86.83
CA LEU A 75 -22.97 -9.28 85.57
C LEU A 75 -24.15 -9.79 84.72
N LEU A 76 -25.16 -10.40 85.36
CA LEU A 76 -26.37 -10.87 84.67
C LEU A 76 -27.21 -9.70 84.14
N ALA A 77 -27.38 -8.63 84.92
CA ALA A 77 -28.11 -7.44 84.50
C ALA A 77 -27.43 -6.73 83.31
N ASP A 78 -26.10 -6.64 83.33
CA ASP A 78 -25.30 -6.04 82.25
C ASP A 78 -25.21 -6.91 80.98
N THR A 79 -25.55 -8.20 81.09
CA THR A 79 -25.60 -9.12 79.93
C THR A 79 -27.01 -9.27 79.36
N GLU A 80 -28.07 -9.15 80.17
CA GLU A 80 -29.47 -9.23 79.72
C GLU A 80 -30.03 -7.91 79.14
N GLY A 81 -29.48 -6.75 79.54
CA GLY A 81 -29.96 -5.42 79.12
C GLY A 81 -29.46 -4.90 77.77
N ALA A 82 -28.73 -5.71 76.99
CA ALA A 82 -28.21 -5.29 75.69
C ALA A 82 -29.36 -5.23 74.66
N GLU A 83 -30.03 -4.08 74.55
CA GLU A 83 -30.92 -3.84 73.40
C GLU A 83 -30.14 -4.08 72.10
N PRO A 84 -30.63 -4.93 71.18
CA PRO A 84 -29.97 -5.13 69.92
C PRO A 84 -29.93 -3.79 69.21
N ALA A 85 -28.72 -3.22 69.04
CA ALA A 85 -28.51 -1.97 68.34
C ALA A 85 -29.33 -2.01 67.04
N ARG A 86 -30.14 -0.98 66.74
CA ARG A 86 -30.92 -0.93 65.49
C ARG A 86 -29.95 -0.96 64.32
N GLN A 87 -29.79 -2.14 63.75
CA GLN A 87 -28.92 -2.39 62.62
C GLN A 87 -29.64 -1.93 61.35
N GLY A 88 -29.07 -0.93 60.67
CA GLY A 88 -29.49 -0.56 59.31
C GLY A 88 -29.32 -1.75 58.38
N HIS A 89 -30.40 -2.50 58.18
CA HIS A 89 -30.52 -3.68 57.33
C HIS A 89 -30.52 -3.37 55.82
N LEU A 90 -29.49 -2.70 55.31
CA LEU A 90 -29.11 -2.96 53.92
C LEU A 90 -28.34 -4.27 53.96
N GLY A 91 -29.09 -5.39 53.98
CA GLY A 91 -28.55 -6.74 54.16
C GLY A 91 -27.43 -7.05 53.17
N LYS A 92 -26.55 -8.00 53.51
CA LYS A 92 -25.37 -8.39 52.72
C LYS A 92 -25.65 -8.61 51.23
N ALA A 93 -26.89 -8.92 50.87
CA ALA A 93 -27.37 -9.05 49.51
C ALA A 93 -27.18 -7.79 48.66
N LEU A 94 -27.48 -6.59 49.16
CA LEU A 94 -27.43 -5.37 48.34
C LEU A 94 -26.01 -5.03 47.82
N PRO A 95 -24.95 -4.99 48.65
CA PRO A 95 -23.60 -4.74 48.15
C PRO A 95 -23.06 -5.90 47.28
N LEU A 96 -23.48 -7.15 47.52
CA LEU A 96 -23.16 -8.27 46.63
C LEU A 96 -23.83 -8.11 45.25
N LEU A 97 -25.08 -7.66 45.26
CA LEU A 97 -25.85 -7.39 44.05
C LEU A 97 -25.22 -6.21 43.30
N ALA A 98 -24.86 -5.14 44.00
CA ALA A 98 -24.10 -4.02 43.42
C ALA A 98 -22.73 -4.47 42.86
N ALA A 99 -22.01 -5.36 43.54
CA ALA A 99 -20.74 -5.90 43.09
C ALA A 99 -20.82 -6.68 41.76
N VAL A 100 -21.98 -7.22 41.40
CA VAL A 100 -22.20 -7.91 40.11
C VAL A 100 -22.84 -6.97 39.09
N LEU A 101 -23.83 -6.19 39.52
CA LEU A 101 -24.66 -5.39 38.62
C LEU A 101 -23.89 -4.16 38.12
N VAL A 102 -23.04 -3.54 38.94
CA VAL A 102 -22.23 -2.39 38.51
C VAL A 102 -21.24 -2.78 37.40
N PRO A 103 -20.41 -3.84 37.52
CA PRO A 103 -19.57 -4.27 36.41
C PRO A 103 -20.35 -4.68 35.15
N ALA A 104 -21.48 -5.39 35.32
CA ALA A 104 -22.30 -5.83 34.20
C ALA A 104 -22.90 -4.64 33.44
N LEU A 105 -23.43 -3.65 34.17
CA LEU A 105 -23.98 -2.43 33.59
C LEU A 105 -22.89 -1.58 32.92
N ALA A 106 -21.73 -1.46 33.55
CA ALA A 106 -20.58 -0.74 32.98
C ALA A 106 -20.10 -1.40 31.68
N LEU A 107 -20.01 -2.73 31.65
CA LEU A 107 -19.66 -3.48 30.44
C LEU A 107 -20.71 -3.27 29.35
N GLY A 108 -22.01 -3.38 29.69
CA GLY A 108 -23.09 -3.16 28.74
C GLY A 108 -23.09 -1.75 28.15
N LEU A 109 -22.89 -0.73 28.99
CA LEU A 109 -22.78 0.66 28.56
C LEU A 109 -21.55 0.89 27.68
N TYR A 110 -20.41 0.28 28.01
CA TYR A 110 -19.21 0.36 27.17
C TYR A 110 -19.39 -0.36 25.83
N LEU A 111 -20.07 -1.50 25.79
CA LEU A 111 -20.37 -2.18 24.53
C LEU A 111 -21.36 -1.39 23.66
N HIS A 112 -22.24 -0.60 24.27
CA HIS A 112 -23.23 0.20 23.53
C HIS A 112 -22.71 1.58 23.09
N PHE A 113 -21.96 2.29 23.95
CA PHE A 113 -21.49 3.65 23.71
C PHE A 113 -19.98 3.76 23.51
N GLY A 114 -19.23 2.71 23.83
CA GLY A 114 -17.78 2.71 23.73
C GLY A 114 -17.31 2.66 22.28
N ALA A 115 -16.03 2.98 22.10
CA ALA A 115 -15.40 3.09 20.80
C ALA A 115 -14.20 2.13 20.69
N ALA A 116 -14.36 0.91 21.20
CA ALA A 116 -13.30 -0.11 21.21
C ALA A 116 -12.70 -0.31 19.81
N ASP A 117 -13.57 -0.40 18.80
CA ASP A 117 -13.18 -0.58 17.40
C ASP A 117 -12.36 0.60 16.87
N LYS A 118 -12.66 1.83 17.32
CA LYS A 118 -11.92 3.03 16.92
C LYS A 118 -10.53 3.08 17.56
N VAL A 119 -10.40 2.61 18.80
CA VAL A 119 -9.11 2.51 19.49
C VAL A 119 -8.23 1.46 18.82
N GLU A 120 -8.80 0.31 18.46
CA GLU A 120 -8.10 -0.74 17.71
C GLU A 120 -7.62 -0.23 16.35
N LEU A 121 -8.51 0.45 15.61
CA LEU A 121 -8.17 1.08 14.34
C LEU A 121 -7.04 2.11 14.50
N THR A 122 -7.05 2.93 15.55
CA THR A 122 -6.01 3.92 15.83
C THR A 122 -4.65 3.27 16.15
N GLN A 123 -4.66 2.17 16.91
CA GLN A 123 -3.45 1.39 17.21
C GLN A 123 -2.88 0.72 15.96
N GLU A 124 -3.75 0.23 15.08
CA GLU A 124 -3.35 -0.37 13.82
C GLU A 124 -2.74 0.65 12.86
N PHE A 125 -3.31 1.86 12.77
CA PHE A 125 -2.72 2.96 11.99
C PHE A 125 -1.42 3.52 12.56
N ALA A 126 -1.17 3.36 13.87
CA ALA A 126 0.08 3.78 14.49
C ALA A 126 1.29 2.91 14.08
N ALA A 127 1.05 1.67 13.66
CA ALA A 127 2.10 0.79 13.14
C ALA A 127 2.29 1.03 11.64
N ALA A 128 3.53 1.29 11.20
CA ALA A 128 3.82 1.45 9.77
C ALA A 128 3.46 0.16 9.00
N PRO A 129 2.68 0.24 7.91
CA PRO A 129 2.33 -0.92 7.10
C PRO A 129 3.60 -1.50 6.46
N LYS A 130 3.68 -2.84 6.41
CA LYS A 130 4.87 -3.53 5.89
C LYS A 130 4.77 -3.77 4.39
N THR A 131 3.56 -3.84 3.86
CA THR A 131 3.28 -4.05 2.44
C THR A 131 2.25 -3.05 1.92
N MET A 132 2.25 -2.83 0.61
CA MET A 132 1.26 -1.96 -0.06
C MET A 132 -0.17 -2.53 0.05
N ASP A 133 -0.29 -3.86 0.04
CA ASP A 133 -1.57 -4.56 0.15
C ASP A 133 -2.19 -4.40 1.56
N GLU A 134 -1.36 -4.50 2.60
CA GLU A 134 -1.76 -4.24 3.98
C GLU A 134 -2.19 -2.77 4.18
N MET A 135 -1.44 -1.82 3.60
CA MET A 135 -1.81 -0.40 3.62
C MET A 135 -3.19 -0.17 2.97
N THR A 136 -3.45 -0.83 1.85
CA THR A 136 -4.71 -0.69 1.11
C THR A 136 -5.87 -1.26 1.90
N THR A 137 -5.72 -2.46 2.45
CA THR A 137 -6.74 -3.11 3.27
C THR A 137 -7.10 -2.26 4.50
N ARG A 138 -6.10 -1.60 5.11
CA ARG A 138 -6.34 -0.66 6.21
C ARG A 138 -7.10 0.58 5.73
N LEU A 139 -6.72 1.18 4.60
CA LEU A 139 -7.44 2.32 4.02
C LEU A 139 -8.89 1.97 3.66
N GLU A 140 -9.14 0.78 3.12
CA GLU A 140 -10.50 0.28 2.84
C GLU A 140 -11.33 0.25 4.14
N ARG A 141 -10.81 -0.36 5.22
CA ARG A 141 -11.49 -0.37 6.52
C ARG A 141 -11.68 1.02 7.11
N ALA A 142 -10.72 1.94 6.90
CA ALA A 142 -10.87 3.34 7.34
C ALA A 142 -12.05 4.02 6.66
N VAL A 143 -12.16 3.83 5.33
CA VAL A 143 -13.24 4.40 4.51
C VAL A 143 -14.58 3.74 4.85
N GLU A 144 -14.61 2.45 5.20
CA GLU A 144 -15.82 1.80 5.69
C GLU A 144 -16.28 2.35 7.04
N ALA A 145 -15.35 2.58 7.97
CA ALA A 145 -15.64 3.16 9.27
C ALA A 145 -16.04 4.64 9.18
N GLN A 146 -15.53 5.37 8.18
CA GLN A 146 -15.81 6.78 7.97
C GLN A 146 -16.06 7.09 6.48
N PRO A 147 -17.26 6.77 5.96
CA PRO A 147 -17.58 6.85 4.53
C PRO A 147 -17.62 8.26 3.96
N ASP A 148 -17.73 9.26 4.84
CA ASP A 148 -17.83 10.68 4.49
C ASP A 148 -16.46 11.40 4.52
N SER A 149 -15.36 10.66 4.74
CA SER A 149 -14.01 11.22 4.70
C SER A 149 -13.48 11.29 3.27
N ALA A 150 -13.53 12.49 2.67
CA ALA A 150 -12.97 12.73 1.34
C ALA A 150 -11.45 12.48 1.28
N GLU A 151 -10.73 12.80 2.36
CA GLU A 151 -9.29 12.56 2.49
C GLU A 151 -8.97 11.06 2.51
N GLY A 152 -9.75 10.27 3.28
CA GLY A 152 -9.61 8.81 3.29
C GLY A 152 -9.84 8.19 1.91
N LEU A 153 -10.86 8.67 1.18
CA LEU A 153 -11.13 8.25 -0.20
C LEU A 153 -10.02 8.65 -1.18
N TYR A 154 -9.44 9.85 -1.01
CA TYR A 154 -8.31 10.30 -1.84
C TYR A 154 -7.09 9.38 -1.66
N PHE A 155 -6.71 9.06 -0.42
CA PHE A 155 -5.59 8.16 -0.16
C PHE A 155 -5.87 6.74 -0.62
N LEU A 156 -7.10 6.25 -0.46
CA LEU A 156 -7.51 4.96 -1.01
C LEU A 156 -7.38 4.93 -2.54
N GLY A 157 -7.81 5.99 -3.23
CA GLY A 157 -7.62 6.14 -4.68
C GLY A 157 -6.15 6.08 -5.08
N ARG A 158 -5.27 6.74 -4.34
CA ARG A 158 -3.81 6.71 -4.58
C ARG A 158 -3.23 5.31 -4.39
N ALA A 159 -3.66 4.60 -3.35
CA ALA A 159 -3.24 3.22 -3.10
C ALA A 159 -3.68 2.28 -4.23
N TYR A 160 -4.90 2.43 -4.75
CA TYR A 160 -5.37 1.67 -5.90
C TYR A 160 -4.58 1.98 -7.18
N MET A 161 -4.22 3.25 -7.43
CA MET A 161 -3.35 3.61 -8.57
C MET A 161 -1.98 2.94 -8.47
N ALA A 162 -1.36 2.94 -7.28
CA ALA A 162 -0.07 2.29 -7.05
C ALA A 162 -0.10 0.77 -7.28
N GLN A 163 -1.26 0.13 -7.09
CA GLN A 163 -1.49 -1.29 -7.33
C GLN A 163 -2.01 -1.61 -8.73
N GLN A 164 -1.99 -0.65 -9.65
CA GLN A 164 -2.51 -0.84 -11.02
C GLN A 164 -3.99 -1.23 -11.05
N ARG A 165 -4.79 -0.73 -10.10
CA ARG A 165 -6.25 -0.88 -10.03
C ARG A 165 -6.98 0.45 -10.36
N PRO A 166 -6.83 0.99 -11.58
CA PRO A 166 -7.30 2.34 -11.91
C PRO A 166 -8.84 2.48 -11.88
N ALA A 167 -9.59 1.42 -12.16
CA ALA A 167 -11.06 1.44 -12.08
C ALA A 167 -11.57 1.63 -10.64
N ASP A 168 -10.90 1.00 -9.67
CA ASP A 168 -11.22 1.18 -8.24
C ASP A 168 -10.84 2.58 -7.78
N ALA A 169 -9.67 3.07 -8.21
CA ALA A 169 -9.23 4.43 -7.95
C ALA A 169 -10.22 5.47 -8.48
N ALA A 170 -10.73 5.30 -9.71
CA ALA A 170 -11.68 6.22 -10.31
C ALA A 170 -12.98 6.33 -9.48
N ARG A 171 -13.48 5.22 -8.94
CA ARG A 171 -14.65 5.21 -8.05
C ARG A 171 -14.38 5.90 -6.72
N ALA A 172 -13.19 5.70 -6.14
CA ALA A 172 -12.80 6.35 -4.90
C ALA A 172 -12.68 7.88 -5.08
N TYR A 173 -12.03 8.33 -6.16
CA TYR A 173 -11.90 9.76 -6.46
C TYR A 173 -13.23 10.43 -6.81
N GLU A 174 -14.12 9.75 -7.53
CA GLU A 174 -15.48 10.25 -7.79
C GLU A 174 -16.21 10.56 -6.48
N ARG A 175 -16.18 9.64 -5.52
CA ARG A 175 -16.76 9.85 -4.18
C ARG A 175 -16.07 10.97 -3.42
N ALA A 176 -14.74 11.04 -3.48
CA ALA A 176 -13.98 12.12 -2.84
C ALA A 176 -14.37 13.50 -3.39
N VAL A 177 -14.52 13.62 -4.71
CA VAL A 177 -14.99 14.84 -5.39
C VAL A 177 -16.42 15.21 -4.98
N ALA A 178 -17.30 14.22 -4.80
CA ALA A 178 -18.66 14.47 -4.33
C ALA A 178 -18.72 15.03 -2.89
N LEU A 179 -17.76 14.65 -2.03
CA LEU A 179 -17.72 15.06 -0.62
C LEU A 179 -16.93 16.36 -0.37
N ALA A 180 -15.72 16.48 -0.94
CA ALA A 180 -14.85 17.66 -0.76
C ALA A 180 -15.08 18.77 -1.78
N GLY A 181 -15.97 18.53 -2.75
CA GLY A 181 -16.18 19.41 -3.89
C GLY A 181 -15.16 19.19 -5.02
N ARG A 182 -15.36 19.94 -6.10
CA ARG A 182 -14.66 19.77 -7.38
C ARG A 182 -13.34 20.54 -7.42
N GLN A 183 -12.44 20.24 -6.49
CA GLN A 183 -11.12 20.87 -6.42
C GLN A 183 -10.22 20.44 -7.59
N PRO A 184 -9.36 21.32 -8.14
CA PRO A 184 -8.57 21.02 -9.35
C PRO A 184 -7.72 19.75 -9.23
N GLU A 185 -7.01 19.58 -8.12
CA GLU A 185 -6.15 18.41 -7.88
C GLU A 185 -6.96 17.10 -7.90
N LEU A 186 -8.10 17.07 -7.19
CA LEU A 186 -9.00 15.92 -7.14
C LEU A 186 -9.57 15.57 -8.52
N LEU A 187 -9.96 16.59 -9.31
CA LEU A 187 -10.41 16.40 -10.68
C LEU A 187 -9.31 15.82 -11.58
N GLY A 188 -8.06 16.30 -11.43
CA GLY A 188 -6.90 15.79 -12.15
C GLY A 188 -6.62 14.32 -11.83
N GLN A 189 -6.62 13.94 -10.55
CA GLN A 189 -6.45 12.54 -10.12
C GLN A 189 -7.58 11.64 -10.62
N TRP A 190 -8.83 12.11 -10.55
CA TRP A 190 -9.97 11.36 -11.08
C TRP A 190 -9.86 11.14 -12.60
N ALA A 191 -9.50 12.19 -13.34
CA ALA A 191 -9.29 12.10 -14.78
C ALA A 191 -8.17 11.12 -15.13
N GLN A 192 -7.07 11.11 -14.36
CA GLN A 192 -5.97 10.18 -14.53
C GLN A 192 -6.44 8.74 -14.33
N ALA A 193 -7.13 8.47 -13.22
CA ALA A 193 -7.65 7.14 -12.93
C ALA A 193 -8.60 6.64 -14.03
N LEU A 194 -9.51 7.48 -14.51
CA LEU A 194 -10.40 7.16 -15.64
C LEU A 194 -9.64 6.87 -16.93
N TYR A 195 -8.61 7.65 -17.25
CA TYR A 195 -7.79 7.45 -18.43
C TYR A 195 -7.10 6.07 -18.41
N PHE A 196 -6.49 5.69 -17.28
CA PHE A 196 -5.85 4.38 -17.14
C PHE A 196 -6.87 3.23 -17.08
N ALA A 197 -8.04 3.45 -16.48
CA ALA A 197 -9.11 2.46 -16.45
C ALA A 197 -9.69 2.18 -17.85
N ALA A 198 -9.61 3.15 -18.76
CA ALA A 198 -10.05 3.04 -20.14
C ALA A 198 -8.93 2.58 -21.11
N ASP A 199 -7.93 1.84 -20.63
CA ASP A 199 -6.76 1.40 -21.40
C ASP A 199 -6.02 2.56 -22.10
N LYS A 200 -5.90 3.70 -21.41
CA LYS A 200 -5.25 4.92 -21.93
C LYS A 200 -5.97 5.51 -23.14
N LYS A 201 -7.28 5.29 -23.28
CA LYS A 201 -8.09 5.94 -24.31
C LYS A 201 -8.64 7.25 -23.80
N TRP A 202 -8.45 8.31 -24.56
CA TRP A 202 -9.04 9.62 -24.26
C TRP A 202 -10.56 9.55 -24.38
N SER A 203 -11.28 9.99 -23.35
CA SER A 203 -12.75 9.98 -23.32
C SER A 203 -13.31 11.40 -23.12
N PRO A 204 -14.58 11.65 -23.51
CA PRO A 204 -15.23 12.94 -23.25
C PRO A 204 -15.29 13.31 -21.76
N GLN A 205 -15.34 12.31 -20.87
CA GLN A 205 -15.35 12.55 -19.42
C GLN A 205 -13.97 13.00 -18.94
N VAL A 206 -12.89 12.36 -19.38
CA VAL A 206 -11.51 12.79 -19.06
C VAL A 206 -11.25 14.19 -19.61
N GLN A 207 -11.73 14.48 -20.82
CA GLN A 207 -11.70 15.83 -21.41
C GLN A 207 -12.38 16.85 -20.50
N ALA A 208 -13.63 16.61 -20.09
CA ALA A 208 -14.39 17.54 -19.26
C ALA A 208 -13.75 17.79 -17.88
N LEU A 209 -13.24 16.73 -17.24
CA LEU A 209 -12.57 16.84 -15.94
C LEU A 209 -11.27 17.65 -16.03
N THR A 210 -10.45 17.38 -17.04
CA THR A 210 -9.20 18.13 -17.26
C THR A 210 -9.45 19.57 -17.69
N ASP A 211 -10.50 19.84 -18.48
CA ASP A 211 -10.95 21.20 -18.81
C ASP A 211 -11.34 21.98 -17.55
N GLU A 212 -12.13 21.35 -16.68
CA GLU A 212 -12.59 21.98 -15.45
C GLU A 212 -11.43 22.23 -14.47
N ALA A 213 -10.56 21.23 -14.28
CA ALA A 213 -9.37 21.36 -13.43
C ALA A 213 -8.48 22.51 -13.89
N LEU A 214 -8.15 22.57 -15.19
CA LEU A 214 -7.27 23.61 -15.75
C LEU A 214 -7.92 24.99 -15.82
N LYS A 215 -9.26 25.05 -15.85
CA LYS A 215 -9.98 26.32 -15.75
C LYS A 215 -9.89 26.90 -14.34
N ALA A 216 -9.93 26.05 -13.32
CA ALA A 216 -9.86 26.46 -11.93
C ALA A 216 -8.40 26.68 -11.47
N ASP A 217 -7.48 25.83 -11.89
CA ASP A 217 -6.04 26.00 -11.71
C ASP A 217 -5.29 25.70 -13.03
N PRO A 218 -4.84 26.75 -13.75
CA PRO A 218 -4.08 26.57 -14.97
C PRO A 218 -2.77 25.78 -14.80
N ASN A 219 -2.25 25.63 -13.59
CA ASN A 219 -0.99 24.94 -13.32
C ASN A 219 -1.19 23.54 -12.73
N GLU A 220 -2.41 22.99 -12.75
CA GLU A 220 -2.67 21.66 -12.21
C GLU A 220 -1.86 20.58 -12.94
N VAL A 221 -0.93 19.98 -12.20
CA VAL A 221 0.16 19.14 -12.70
C VAL A 221 -0.37 17.90 -13.46
N THR A 222 -1.39 17.24 -12.93
CA THR A 222 -1.90 15.97 -13.45
C THR A 222 -2.61 16.17 -14.79
N SER A 223 -3.47 17.19 -14.86
CA SER A 223 -4.22 17.55 -16.06
C SER A 223 -3.30 18.06 -17.15
N LEU A 224 -2.29 18.88 -16.83
CA LEU A 224 -1.27 19.29 -17.81
C LEU A 224 -0.56 18.07 -18.42
N GLY A 225 -0.17 17.09 -17.60
CA GLY A 225 0.47 15.87 -18.06
C GLY A 225 -0.41 15.05 -19.01
N LEU A 226 -1.65 14.79 -18.61
CA LEU A 226 -2.64 14.06 -19.41
C LEU A 226 -2.97 14.77 -20.73
N ARG A 227 -3.10 16.09 -20.70
CA ARG A 227 -3.40 16.90 -21.88
C ARG A 227 -2.26 16.93 -22.88
N GLY A 228 -1.02 16.98 -22.39
CA GLY A 228 0.15 16.82 -23.25
C GLY A 228 0.19 15.46 -23.94
N ILE A 229 -0.12 14.37 -23.22
CA ILE A 229 -0.21 13.02 -23.80
C ILE A 229 -1.29 12.96 -24.88
N ALA A 230 -2.51 13.43 -24.58
CA ALA A 230 -3.63 13.41 -25.53
C ALA A 230 -3.42 14.33 -26.74
N ALA A 231 -2.72 15.45 -26.57
CA ALA A 231 -2.33 16.32 -27.66
C ALA A 231 -1.31 15.63 -28.56
N PHE A 232 -0.30 14.98 -28.00
CA PHE A 232 0.73 14.25 -28.74
C PHE A 232 0.14 13.08 -29.54
N GLU A 233 -0.71 12.26 -28.91
CA GLU A 233 -1.39 11.14 -29.58
C GLU A 233 -2.36 11.62 -30.67
N GLY A 234 -2.97 12.79 -30.48
CA GLY A 234 -3.81 13.44 -31.48
C GLY A 234 -3.05 14.25 -32.54
N GLU A 235 -1.73 14.06 -32.67
CA GLU A 235 -0.83 14.77 -33.60
C GLU A 235 -0.81 16.31 -33.44
N ARG A 236 -1.33 16.83 -32.33
CA ARG A 236 -1.31 18.26 -31.97
C ARG A 236 -0.02 18.56 -31.20
N TYR A 237 1.10 18.40 -31.89
CA TYR A 237 2.42 18.44 -31.25
C TYR A 237 2.75 19.77 -30.59
N GLN A 238 2.33 20.90 -31.17
CA GLN A 238 2.54 22.21 -30.56
C GLN A 238 1.82 22.32 -29.21
N GLU A 239 0.54 21.92 -29.14
CA GLU A 239 -0.22 21.92 -27.88
C GLU A 239 0.43 20.99 -26.84
N ALA A 240 0.94 19.83 -27.27
CA ALA A 240 1.64 18.91 -26.38
C ALA A 240 2.89 19.55 -25.75
N ILE A 241 3.70 20.23 -26.57
CA ILE A 241 4.87 20.99 -26.11
C ILE A 241 4.45 22.05 -25.09
N ASP A 242 3.40 22.81 -25.38
CA ASP A 242 2.94 23.90 -24.51
C ASP A 242 2.48 23.37 -23.15
N TYR A 243 1.71 22.27 -23.12
CA TYR A 243 1.27 21.64 -21.87
C TYR A 243 2.44 21.08 -21.06
N TRP A 244 3.38 20.37 -21.70
CA TRP A 244 4.52 19.78 -21.00
C TRP A 244 5.54 20.83 -20.54
N ASN A 245 5.73 21.94 -21.25
CA ASN A 245 6.54 23.06 -20.79
C ASN A 245 5.95 23.71 -19.53
N ARG A 246 4.63 23.93 -19.52
CA ARG A 246 3.93 24.44 -18.32
C ARG A 246 4.08 23.49 -17.13
N LEU A 247 3.92 22.19 -17.38
CA LEU A 247 4.12 21.16 -16.36
C LEU A 247 5.56 21.16 -15.83
N LEU A 248 6.54 21.23 -16.73
CA LEU A 248 7.97 21.27 -16.38
C LEU A 248 8.31 22.51 -15.55
N ALA A 249 7.64 23.65 -15.76
CA ALA A 249 7.81 24.83 -14.92
C ALA A 249 7.29 24.66 -13.48
N GLN A 250 6.38 23.72 -13.23
CA GLN A 250 5.86 23.44 -11.88
C GLN A 250 6.72 22.44 -11.09
N LEU A 251 7.58 21.67 -11.76
CA LEU A 251 8.38 20.63 -11.11
C LEU A 251 9.69 21.17 -10.52
N PRO A 252 10.13 20.73 -9.33
CA PRO A 252 11.43 21.08 -8.76
C PRO A 252 12.60 20.65 -9.66
N GLU A 253 13.70 21.40 -9.71
CA GLU A 253 14.83 21.15 -10.63
C GLU A 253 15.42 19.72 -10.54
N GLY A 254 15.36 19.08 -9.38
CA GLY A 254 15.86 17.71 -9.15
C GLY A 254 14.86 16.58 -9.39
N ASP A 255 13.63 16.87 -9.87
CA ASP A 255 12.61 15.85 -10.08
C ASP A 255 12.96 14.93 -11.27
N ALA A 256 12.96 13.62 -11.02
CA ALA A 256 13.30 12.59 -12.02
C ALA A 256 12.38 12.64 -13.26
N SER A 257 11.14 13.12 -13.10
CA SER A 257 10.14 13.22 -14.16
C SER A 257 10.49 14.28 -15.21
N ARG A 258 11.34 15.26 -14.88
CA ARG A 258 11.74 16.34 -15.80
C ARG A 258 12.44 15.80 -17.04
N ALA A 259 13.32 14.82 -16.89
CA ALA A 259 14.02 14.21 -18.02
C ALA A 259 13.05 13.49 -18.97
N ALA A 260 12.04 12.80 -18.42
CA ALA A 260 11.01 12.14 -19.21
C ALA A 260 10.12 13.14 -19.97
N LEU A 261 9.75 14.26 -19.32
CA LEU A 261 8.98 15.34 -19.94
C LEU A 261 9.78 16.05 -21.04
N GLN A 262 11.06 16.35 -20.79
CA GLN A 262 11.95 16.95 -21.79
C GLN A 262 12.06 16.06 -23.03
N GLY A 263 12.29 14.75 -22.84
CA GLY A 263 12.31 13.81 -23.96
C GLY A 263 10.97 13.71 -24.70
N GLY A 264 9.83 13.95 -24.02
CA GLY A 264 8.52 14.08 -24.66
C GLY A 264 8.43 15.33 -25.54
N ILE A 265 8.85 16.48 -25.00
CA ILE A 265 8.90 17.77 -25.70
C ILE A 265 9.79 17.68 -26.94
N ASP A 266 10.98 17.11 -26.82
CA ASP A 266 11.93 16.97 -27.94
C ASP A 266 11.33 16.13 -29.07
N ARG A 267 10.72 14.98 -28.74
CA ARG A 267 10.01 14.14 -29.73
C ARG A 267 8.84 14.87 -30.39
N ALA A 268 8.08 15.66 -29.64
CA ALA A 268 7.00 16.45 -30.20
C ALA A 268 7.52 17.54 -31.15
N ALA A 269 8.63 18.19 -30.79
CA ALA A 269 9.29 19.20 -31.61
C ALA A 269 9.83 18.61 -32.93
N GLU A 270 10.45 17.43 -32.86
CA GLU A 270 10.88 16.69 -34.05
C GLU A 270 9.72 16.38 -34.98
N ARG A 271 8.60 15.90 -34.45
CA ARG A 271 7.38 15.58 -35.23
C ARG A 271 6.75 16.83 -35.85
N LEU A 272 6.72 17.94 -35.10
CA LEU A 272 6.23 19.23 -35.57
C LEU A 272 7.10 19.80 -36.70
N GLY A 273 8.43 19.80 -36.52
CA GLY A 273 9.39 20.29 -37.51
C GLY A 273 9.49 19.43 -38.76
N SER A 274 9.14 18.14 -38.66
CA SER A 274 9.14 17.21 -39.79
C SER A 274 7.89 17.34 -40.68
N GLY A 275 6.83 18.06 -40.26
CA GLY A 275 5.59 18.25 -41.04
C GLY A 275 4.91 16.94 -41.49
N ALA A 276 5.32 15.81 -40.94
CA ALA A 276 5.01 14.49 -41.47
C ALA A 276 3.99 13.81 -40.56
N LYS A 277 2.79 13.60 -41.11
CA LYS A 277 1.94 12.45 -40.78
C LYS A 277 2.83 11.23 -40.53
N PRO A 278 2.46 10.25 -39.69
CA PRO A 278 3.14 8.97 -39.66
C PRO A 278 3.09 8.41 -41.09
N GLN A 279 4.17 8.66 -41.84
CA GLN A 279 4.39 8.02 -43.11
C GLN A 279 4.55 6.58 -42.68
N ALA A 280 3.54 5.76 -42.98
CA ALA A 280 3.72 4.33 -43.09
C ALA A 280 5.08 4.18 -43.77
N THR A 281 6.07 3.67 -43.02
CA THR A 281 7.43 3.51 -43.48
C THR A 281 7.31 2.93 -44.88
N ALA A 282 7.65 3.73 -45.90
CA ALA A 282 7.68 3.23 -47.25
C ALA A 282 8.58 2.00 -47.17
N ALA A 283 8.00 0.82 -47.39
CA ALA A 283 8.66 -0.45 -47.11
C ALA A 283 10.06 -0.37 -47.72
N ALA A 284 11.10 -0.35 -46.87
CA ALA A 284 12.46 -0.22 -47.35
C ALA A 284 12.71 -1.39 -48.29
N ARG A 285 13.09 -1.11 -49.54
CA ARG A 285 13.34 -2.11 -50.59
C ARG A 285 14.70 -1.80 -51.19
N LEU A 286 15.67 -2.67 -50.91
CA LEU A 286 17.02 -2.53 -51.42
C LEU A 286 17.26 -3.59 -52.50
N LYS A 287 17.58 -3.14 -53.72
CA LYS A 287 17.94 -4.03 -54.82
C LYS A 287 19.45 -4.25 -54.82
N VAL A 288 19.86 -5.51 -54.83
CA VAL A 288 21.28 -5.90 -54.73
C VAL A 288 21.57 -6.94 -55.79
N ARG A 289 22.56 -6.65 -56.64
CA ARG A 289 23.13 -7.60 -57.58
C ARG A 289 24.40 -8.20 -56.99
N VAL A 290 24.37 -9.50 -56.74
CA VAL A 290 25.45 -10.23 -56.10
C VAL A 290 26.17 -11.10 -57.12
N GLU A 291 27.50 -11.02 -57.14
CA GLU A 291 28.36 -11.77 -58.05
C GLU A 291 29.55 -12.39 -57.30
N LEU A 292 30.10 -13.47 -57.85
CA LEU A 292 31.27 -14.16 -57.30
C LEU A 292 32.53 -13.76 -58.08
N ALA A 293 33.59 -13.37 -57.37
CA ALA A 293 34.87 -13.06 -57.98
C ALA A 293 35.44 -14.27 -58.75
N ALA A 294 36.07 -14.01 -59.91
CA ALA A 294 36.60 -15.07 -60.78
C ALA A 294 37.59 -16.00 -60.06
N ALA A 295 38.40 -15.46 -59.14
CA ALA A 295 39.38 -16.22 -58.36
C ALA A 295 38.78 -17.21 -57.34
N LEU A 296 37.47 -17.10 -57.05
CA LEU A 296 36.79 -17.96 -56.10
C LEU A 296 36.00 -19.09 -56.77
N LYS A 297 35.82 -19.07 -58.10
CA LYS A 297 35.00 -20.05 -58.84
C LYS A 297 35.42 -21.51 -58.60
N ASP A 298 36.73 -21.77 -58.51
CA ASP A 298 37.27 -23.11 -58.25
C ASP A 298 37.32 -23.48 -56.76
N LYS A 299 36.99 -22.53 -55.87
CA LYS A 299 37.08 -22.67 -54.40
C LYS A 299 35.72 -22.86 -53.73
N VAL A 300 34.63 -22.75 -54.49
CA VAL A 300 33.26 -22.92 -53.99
C VAL A 300 32.53 -23.97 -54.82
N LYS A 301 31.58 -24.67 -54.22
CA LYS A 301 30.74 -25.64 -54.94
C LYS A 301 29.44 -24.95 -55.41
N PRO A 302 28.82 -25.41 -56.52
CA PRO A 302 27.55 -24.87 -56.99
C PRO A 302 26.43 -24.88 -55.95
N ASP A 303 26.42 -25.89 -55.06
CA ASP A 303 25.41 -26.07 -54.00
C ASP A 303 25.76 -25.33 -52.69
N ASP A 304 26.91 -24.67 -52.60
CA ASP A 304 27.27 -23.90 -51.41
C ASP A 304 26.24 -22.77 -51.21
N THR A 305 25.83 -22.56 -49.96
CA THR A 305 24.79 -21.57 -49.62
C THR A 305 25.37 -20.16 -49.60
N VAL A 306 24.64 -19.21 -50.17
CA VAL A 306 24.97 -17.78 -50.13
C VAL A 306 23.88 -17.05 -49.37
N PHE A 307 24.27 -16.35 -48.31
CA PHE A 307 23.42 -15.46 -47.53
C PHE A 307 23.63 -14.02 -47.99
N ILE A 308 22.58 -13.37 -48.47
CA ILE A 308 22.57 -11.96 -48.86
C ILE A 308 21.73 -11.23 -47.83
N PHE A 309 22.33 -10.33 -47.06
CA PHE A 309 21.64 -9.68 -45.96
C PHE A 309 22.05 -8.21 -45.80
N ALA A 310 21.16 -7.44 -45.17
CA ALA A 310 21.42 -6.08 -44.72
C ALA A 310 21.62 -6.08 -43.20
N ARG A 311 22.63 -5.35 -42.71
CA ARG A 311 22.83 -5.09 -41.28
C ARG A 311 22.81 -3.58 -41.00
N ALA A 312 22.52 -3.18 -39.77
CA ALA A 312 22.67 -1.78 -39.37
C ALA A 312 24.15 -1.37 -39.41
N SER A 313 24.45 -0.18 -39.95
CA SER A 313 25.83 0.36 -39.93
C SER A 313 26.27 0.69 -38.50
N ASN A 314 25.34 1.20 -37.69
CA ASN A 314 25.50 1.44 -36.26
C ASN A 314 24.44 0.63 -35.50
N GLY A 315 24.81 -0.56 -35.01
CA GLY A 315 23.88 -1.45 -34.31
C GLY A 315 24.46 -2.84 -34.04
N PRO A 316 23.67 -3.75 -33.45
CA PRO A 316 24.10 -5.13 -33.23
C PRO A 316 24.44 -5.81 -34.57
N PRO A 317 25.42 -6.74 -34.62
CA PRO A 317 25.94 -7.33 -35.87
C PRO A 317 24.96 -8.29 -36.56
N MET A 318 23.71 -8.35 -36.09
CA MET A 318 22.69 -9.26 -36.59
C MET A 318 22.05 -8.74 -37.88
N PRO A 319 21.68 -9.63 -38.82
CA PRO A 319 21.03 -9.24 -40.07
C PRO A 319 19.60 -8.75 -39.82
N LEU A 320 19.25 -7.61 -40.42
CA LEU A 320 17.92 -7.01 -40.39
C LEU A 320 16.98 -7.65 -41.40
N ALA A 321 17.49 -8.02 -42.57
CA ALA A 321 16.78 -8.71 -43.63
C ALA A 321 17.75 -9.65 -44.34
N ALA A 322 17.36 -10.90 -44.60
CA ALA A 322 18.25 -11.90 -45.17
C ALA A 322 17.56 -12.80 -46.19
N LYS A 323 18.24 -13.07 -47.31
CA LYS A 323 17.85 -14.06 -48.30
C LYS A 323 18.91 -15.13 -48.45
N ARG A 324 18.45 -16.36 -48.67
CA ARG A 324 19.28 -17.55 -48.86
C ARG A 324 19.18 -18.01 -50.31
N VAL A 325 20.31 -18.07 -50.99
CA VAL A 325 20.47 -18.55 -52.37
C VAL A 325 21.64 -19.52 -52.45
N THR A 326 21.97 -20.05 -53.63
CA THR A 326 23.15 -20.91 -53.83
C THR A 326 24.14 -20.30 -54.81
N VAL A 327 25.39 -20.74 -54.78
CA VAL A 327 26.45 -20.25 -55.68
C VAL A 327 26.07 -20.42 -57.15
N ALA A 328 25.41 -21.52 -57.53
CA ALA A 328 24.94 -21.77 -58.89
C ALA A 328 23.98 -20.71 -59.44
N GLN A 329 23.33 -19.95 -58.56
CA GLN A 329 22.38 -18.91 -58.94
C GLN A 329 23.05 -17.56 -59.22
N LEU A 330 24.34 -17.39 -58.90
CA LEU A 330 25.08 -16.15 -59.13
C LEU A 330 25.59 -16.06 -60.59
N PRO A 331 25.59 -14.86 -61.22
CA PRO A 331 25.16 -13.57 -60.66
C PRO A 331 23.63 -13.43 -60.58
N LEU A 332 23.13 -12.89 -59.46
CA LEU A 332 21.69 -12.74 -59.19
C LEU A 332 21.36 -11.34 -58.67
N GLU A 333 20.23 -10.80 -59.10
CA GLU A 333 19.63 -9.61 -58.49
C GLU A 333 18.53 -10.01 -57.50
N VAL A 334 18.63 -9.53 -56.26
CA VAL A 334 17.66 -9.77 -55.19
C VAL A 334 17.18 -8.47 -54.58
N GLU A 335 15.91 -8.43 -54.19
CA GLU A 335 15.34 -7.34 -53.39
C GLU A 335 15.29 -7.78 -51.92
N LEU A 336 15.81 -6.94 -51.01
CA LEU A 336 15.69 -7.10 -49.57
C LEU A 336 14.66 -6.11 -49.03
N SER A 337 13.73 -6.60 -48.20
CA SER A 337 12.65 -5.79 -47.63
C SER A 337 12.34 -6.17 -46.18
N ASP A 338 11.44 -5.41 -45.55
CA ASP A 338 10.89 -5.74 -44.22
C ASP A 338 10.22 -7.12 -44.14
N ALA A 339 9.79 -7.69 -45.28
CA ALA A 339 9.22 -9.04 -45.33
C ALA A 339 10.28 -10.14 -45.14
N ASP A 340 11.55 -9.81 -45.38
CA ASP A 340 12.69 -10.71 -45.26
C ASP A 340 13.35 -10.61 -43.86
N ALA A 341 12.71 -9.90 -42.93
CA ALA A 341 13.21 -9.71 -41.57
C ALA A 341 13.08 -10.98 -40.73
N MET A 342 14.16 -11.35 -40.04
CA MET A 342 14.18 -12.55 -39.18
C MET A 342 13.46 -12.31 -37.83
N LEU A 343 13.33 -11.05 -37.40
CA LEU A 343 12.68 -10.66 -36.15
C LEU A 343 11.64 -9.57 -36.41
N PRO A 344 10.39 -9.69 -35.91
CA PRO A 344 9.32 -8.71 -36.15
C PRO A 344 9.64 -7.28 -35.64
N GLN A 345 10.53 -7.18 -34.67
CA GLN A 345 10.88 -5.94 -33.97
C GLN A 345 12.11 -5.24 -34.55
N MET A 346 12.85 -5.89 -35.47
CA MET A 346 14.04 -5.32 -36.10
C MET A 346 13.86 -5.38 -37.61
N LYS A 347 13.33 -4.30 -38.18
CA LYS A 347 13.01 -4.19 -39.62
C LYS A 347 13.98 -3.26 -40.33
N LEU A 348 14.20 -3.49 -41.61
CA LEU A 348 15.06 -2.65 -42.46
C LEU A 348 14.59 -1.18 -42.46
N SER A 349 13.27 -0.95 -42.45
CA SER A 349 12.68 0.39 -42.43
C SER A 349 12.94 1.21 -41.17
N GLN A 350 13.40 0.58 -40.07
CA GLN A 350 13.64 1.25 -38.80
C GLN A 350 15.07 1.83 -38.68
N PHE A 351 15.98 1.47 -39.58
CA PHE A 351 17.37 1.91 -39.56
C PHE A 351 17.65 2.78 -40.77
N ALA A 352 18.00 4.06 -40.55
CA ALA A 352 18.24 5.02 -41.62
C ALA A 352 19.42 4.65 -42.53
N GLU A 353 20.44 3.98 -41.97
CA GLU A 353 21.67 3.61 -42.66
C GLU A 353 22.01 2.13 -42.43
N VAL A 354 22.29 1.42 -43.51
CA VAL A 354 22.54 -0.02 -43.51
C VAL A 354 23.72 -0.39 -44.39
N GLN A 355 24.28 -1.56 -44.14
CA GLN A 355 25.36 -2.14 -44.94
C GLN A 355 24.92 -3.48 -45.52
N LEU A 356 25.12 -3.65 -46.83
CA LEU A 356 24.84 -4.90 -47.52
C LEU A 356 26.03 -5.86 -47.44
N VAL A 357 25.74 -7.13 -47.16
CA VAL A 357 26.74 -8.18 -47.01
C VAL A 357 26.25 -9.44 -47.74
N ALA A 358 27.15 -10.08 -48.47
CA ALA A 358 26.94 -11.38 -49.09
C ALA A 358 27.99 -12.35 -48.58
N ARG A 359 27.57 -13.52 -48.12
CA ARG A 359 28.43 -14.50 -47.46
C ARG A 359 28.18 -15.90 -48.00
N VAL A 360 29.23 -16.60 -48.39
CA VAL A 360 29.18 -18.03 -48.72
C VAL A 360 29.40 -18.82 -47.43
N SER A 361 28.50 -19.75 -47.11
CA SER A 361 28.58 -20.62 -45.95
C SER A 361 28.26 -22.06 -46.33
N ARG A 362 29.24 -22.95 -46.28
CA ARG A 362 29.02 -24.39 -46.52
C ARG A 362 28.25 -25.05 -45.38
N ALA A 363 28.39 -24.53 -44.17
CA ALA A 363 27.66 -24.98 -42.99
C ALA A 363 26.20 -24.47 -42.94
N GLY A 364 25.79 -23.63 -43.90
CA GLY A 364 24.42 -23.10 -43.97
C GLY A 364 24.08 -22.10 -42.86
N GLN A 365 25.07 -21.39 -42.33
CA GLN A 365 24.87 -20.38 -41.27
C GLN A 365 25.02 -18.96 -41.81
N PRO A 366 24.10 -18.02 -41.49
CA PRO A 366 24.17 -16.64 -41.96
C PRO A 366 25.26 -15.81 -41.24
N THR A 367 25.69 -16.23 -40.05
CA THR A 367 26.64 -15.49 -39.20
C THR A 367 28.10 -15.91 -39.37
N ARG A 368 28.36 -17.06 -40.01
CA ARG A 368 29.71 -17.60 -40.28
C ARG A 368 29.79 -18.20 -41.67
N GLY A 369 30.81 -17.86 -42.42
CA GLY A 369 31.07 -18.38 -43.75
C GLY A 369 32.54 -18.52 -44.04
N GLU A 370 32.86 -18.91 -45.27
CA GLU A 370 34.22 -19.02 -45.79
C GLU A 370 34.62 -17.78 -46.60
N TRP A 371 33.65 -17.15 -47.26
CA TRP A 371 33.88 -16.01 -48.15
C TRP A 371 32.83 -14.93 -47.93
N ILE A 372 33.24 -13.67 -48.01
CA ILE A 372 32.41 -12.50 -47.77
C ILE A 372 32.65 -11.41 -48.81
N GLY A 373 31.59 -10.68 -49.15
CA GLY A 373 31.61 -9.41 -49.87
C GLY A 373 30.82 -8.38 -49.06
N GLN A 374 31.36 -7.18 -48.89
CA GLN A 374 30.73 -6.09 -48.11
C GLN A 374 30.62 -4.83 -48.95
N GLY A 375 29.44 -4.22 -48.96
CA GLY A 375 29.20 -2.92 -49.59
C GLY A 375 29.56 -1.77 -48.65
N ALA A 376 29.65 -0.55 -49.21
CA ALA A 376 29.71 0.66 -48.39
C ALA A 376 28.37 0.86 -47.64
N PRO A 377 28.38 1.56 -46.50
CA PRO A 377 27.13 2.01 -45.86
C PRO A 377 26.27 2.84 -46.83
N LEU A 378 24.96 2.61 -46.80
CA LEU A 378 23.99 3.29 -47.67
C LEU A 378 22.67 3.55 -46.94
N ALA A 379 21.96 4.59 -47.37
CA ALA A 379 20.66 4.95 -46.81
C ALA A 379 19.60 3.89 -47.15
N ASN A 380 18.71 3.55 -46.22
CA ASN A 380 17.66 2.55 -46.43
C ASN A 380 16.59 2.96 -47.48
N THR A 381 16.61 4.22 -47.91
CA THR A 381 15.78 4.79 -48.99
C THR A 381 16.43 4.68 -50.38
N THR A 382 17.60 4.07 -50.49
CA THR A 382 18.34 3.97 -51.77
C THR A 382 17.58 3.09 -52.77
N GLN A 383 17.18 3.67 -53.91
CA GLN A 383 16.46 2.94 -54.97
C GLN A 383 17.38 2.36 -56.05
N ALA A 384 18.61 2.86 -56.16
CA ALA A 384 19.58 2.38 -57.13
C ALA A 384 20.06 0.97 -56.77
N THR A 385 20.17 0.09 -57.78
CA THR A 385 20.69 -1.28 -57.58
C THR A 385 22.14 -1.23 -57.11
N GLN A 386 22.40 -1.87 -55.99
CA GLN A 386 23.74 -1.98 -55.40
C GLN A 386 24.45 -3.20 -55.96
N HIS A 387 25.73 -3.06 -56.31
CA HIS A 387 26.55 -4.16 -56.78
C HIS A 387 27.43 -4.67 -55.65
N LEU A 388 27.43 -5.99 -55.44
CA LEU A 388 28.17 -6.63 -54.36
C LEU A 388 28.93 -7.84 -54.89
N THR A 389 30.25 -7.81 -54.75
CA THR A 389 31.13 -8.90 -55.19
C THR A 389 31.64 -9.65 -53.98
N ILE A 390 31.48 -10.97 -53.97
CA ILE A 390 32.11 -11.85 -52.98
C ILE A 390 33.55 -12.11 -53.45
N ASP A 391 34.53 -11.55 -52.76
CA ASP A 391 35.94 -11.55 -53.18
C ASP A 391 36.95 -11.87 -52.07
N SER A 392 36.54 -11.81 -50.80
CA SER A 392 37.43 -11.85 -49.64
C SER A 392 37.11 -13.03 -48.73
N PRO A 393 38.12 -13.63 -48.04
CA PRO A 393 37.85 -14.64 -47.03
C PRO A 393 37.11 -14.03 -45.82
N ASP A 394 36.13 -14.74 -45.28
CA ASP A 394 35.39 -14.36 -44.07
C ASP A 394 36.23 -14.75 -42.83
N GLN A 395 36.92 -13.78 -42.24
CA GLN A 395 37.85 -13.99 -41.11
C GLN A 395 37.15 -14.03 -39.75
#